data_AF-A0A428YBL1-F1
#
_entry.id   AF-A0A428YBL1-F1
#
_cell.length_a   1.000
_cell.length_b   1.000
_cell.length_c   1.000
_cell.angle_alpha   90.00
_cell.angle_beta   90.00
_cell.angle_gamma   90.00
#
_symmetry.space_group_name_H-M   'P 1'
#
loop_
_entity.id
_entity.type
_entity.pdbx_description
1 polymer ?
#
loop_
_entity_poly.entity_id
_entity_poly.type
_entity_poly.pdbx_seq_one_letter_code
_entity_poly.pdbx_strand_id
1 'polypeptide(L)'
;MLAPTLGVSVLLSVAFLLAPAMGTDLAAQQARADFFAEHGWAPVDFGWYGGVGQFGYSLLTAPLGSVVGMRVLGAVAAVVASVAFGWLLWRTGARRPLAGGLIGALVLAANLASGRITFAVGLALALAALCVAATEPSGSGAAGLSGPGWRWLRIAGVFVLSALATWASPVAGLFAGLAGAALLLTGPVRAGFRSWRPDPWWPQALSLCLGPVLALAPMALLFGNGGRQPFTAESMKIHIALAVLVVLVVPPRCLAVRIAGALTVVLLLGAFYLPSPIGSNALRLPMLFTIPVIAALAQLGRARLVLLLAAVFWWQPFVVTGDLGRAGSPESRPGFHQPLVRELARRAPGRVEVVPLRDHWESVYVADQVPLARGWERQVDTDRNALFYRDALSPQDYVAWLRANAVSYVAIAPAAVPDRYARGESALVLNGVPELREVWRDDTWRLYEVTGAQPLVSAPAQLVRSDRGGVTVRVPLGRDVLVRVHWSRWLSLAGPAACLTAGPDGWTELRVTTPGEYRLTSSLRPGPKC
;
A
#
# COMPACT_ATOMS: atom_id res chain seq x y z
N MET A 1 -10.45 20.45 -24.58
CA MET A 1 -9.38 19.47 -24.25
C MET A 1 -9.67 18.74 -22.95
N LEU A 2 -9.99 19.42 -21.84
CA LEU A 2 -10.31 18.74 -20.56
C LEU A 2 -11.63 17.97 -20.59
N ALA A 3 -12.65 18.46 -21.29
CA ALA A 3 -13.98 17.83 -21.33
C ALA A 3 -13.94 16.37 -21.82
N PRO A 4 -13.23 16.00 -22.91
CA PRO A 4 -13.06 14.59 -23.28
C PRO A 4 -12.36 13.75 -22.22
N THR A 5 -11.27 14.24 -21.62
CA THR A 5 -10.54 13.52 -20.56
C THR A 5 -11.42 13.28 -19.34
N LEU A 6 -12.19 14.29 -18.94
CA LEU A 6 -13.19 14.19 -17.87
C LEU A 6 -14.27 13.17 -18.22
N GLY A 7 -14.85 13.25 -19.43
CA GLY A 7 -15.90 12.33 -19.86
C GLY A 7 -15.44 10.88 -19.85
N VAL A 8 -14.24 10.59 -20.37
CA VAL A 8 -13.66 9.24 -20.36
C VAL A 8 -13.31 8.78 -18.94
N SER A 9 -12.71 9.63 -18.11
CA SER A 9 -12.37 9.23 -16.73
C SER A 9 -13.63 8.97 -15.89
N VAL A 10 -14.68 9.79 -16.05
CA VAL A 10 -15.97 9.56 -15.39
C VAL A 10 -16.60 8.26 -15.88
N LEU A 11 -16.63 8.02 -17.20
CA LEU A 11 -17.19 6.79 -17.77
C LEU A 11 -16.47 5.55 -17.23
N LEU A 12 -15.13 5.55 -17.24
CA LEU A 12 -14.34 4.43 -16.75
C LEU A 12 -14.47 4.24 -15.24
N SER A 13 -14.54 5.32 -14.46
CA SER A 13 -14.80 5.26 -13.02
C SER A 13 -16.19 4.72 -12.71
N VAL A 14 -17.23 5.11 -13.44
CA VAL A 14 -18.58 4.55 -13.30
C VAL A 14 -18.58 3.08 -13.68
N ALA A 15 -17.93 2.70 -14.79
CA ALA A 15 -17.79 1.30 -15.17
C ALA A 15 -17.08 0.47 -14.08
N PHE A 16 -16.02 1.00 -13.48
CA PHE A 16 -15.34 0.37 -12.33
C PHE A 16 -16.26 0.21 -11.12
N LEU A 17 -17.13 1.17 -10.81
CA LEU A 17 -18.07 1.07 -9.69
C LEU A 17 -19.17 0.04 -9.94
N LEU A 18 -19.66 -0.06 -11.18
CA LEU A 18 -20.69 -1.03 -11.57
C LEU A 18 -20.14 -2.45 -11.73
N ALA A 19 -18.84 -2.59 -11.99
CA ALA A 19 -18.22 -3.89 -12.13
C ALA A 19 -18.18 -4.66 -10.79
N PRO A 20 -18.03 -5.99 -10.80
CA PRO A 20 -17.72 -6.75 -9.60
C PRO A 20 -16.40 -6.32 -8.95
N ALA A 21 -16.20 -6.65 -7.67
CA ALA A 21 -14.93 -6.38 -6.98
C ALA A 21 -13.77 -7.08 -7.69
N MET A 22 -12.64 -6.39 -7.82
CA MET A 22 -11.47 -6.85 -8.56
C MET A 22 -10.19 -6.23 -8.00
N GLY A 23 -9.05 -6.83 -8.35
CA GLY A 23 -7.74 -6.33 -8.01
C GLY A 23 -7.25 -6.80 -6.65
N THR A 24 -6.00 -7.23 -6.61
CA THR A 24 -5.39 -7.84 -5.43
C THR A 24 -5.26 -6.88 -4.25
N ASP A 25 -5.05 -5.58 -4.51
CA ASP A 25 -4.86 -4.60 -3.43
C ASP A 25 -6.19 -4.18 -2.78
N LEU A 26 -7.35 -4.47 -3.38
CA LEU A 26 -8.64 -3.94 -2.91
C LEU A 26 -9.02 -4.47 -1.52
N ALA A 27 -8.73 -5.73 -1.21
CA ALA A 27 -9.00 -6.33 0.10
C ALA A 27 -8.27 -5.58 1.23
N ALA A 28 -7.01 -5.22 1.01
CA ALA A 28 -6.21 -4.40 1.92
C ALA A 28 -6.87 -3.08 2.28
N GLN A 29 -7.35 -2.41 1.24
CA GLN A 29 -7.93 -1.10 1.31
C GLN A 29 -9.21 -1.16 2.13
N GLN A 30 -10.04 -2.17 1.86
CA GLN A 30 -11.28 -2.41 2.56
C GLN A 30 -11.02 -2.74 4.03
N ALA A 31 -10.14 -3.71 4.33
CA ALA A 31 -9.86 -4.12 5.70
C ALA A 31 -9.33 -3.00 6.60
N ARG A 32 -8.55 -2.06 6.05
CA ARG A 32 -8.05 -0.90 6.81
C ARG A 32 -9.12 0.17 7.02
N ALA A 33 -9.99 0.38 6.03
CA ALA A 33 -11.14 1.27 6.18
C ALA A 33 -12.14 0.74 7.21
N ASP A 34 -12.43 -0.57 7.18
CA ASP A 34 -13.30 -1.24 8.16
C ASP A 34 -12.70 -1.17 9.57
N PHE A 35 -11.40 -1.44 9.71
CA PHE A 35 -10.71 -1.29 10.99
C PHE A 35 -10.84 0.13 11.55
N PHE A 36 -10.66 1.16 10.72
CA PHE A 36 -10.82 2.55 11.15
C PHE A 36 -12.28 2.86 11.52
N ALA A 37 -13.26 2.33 10.78
CA ALA A 37 -14.68 2.51 11.08
C ALA A 37 -15.04 1.98 12.47
N GLU A 38 -14.45 0.85 12.86
CA GLU A 38 -14.74 0.18 14.13
C GLU A 38 -13.87 0.67 15.30
N HIS A 39 -12.59 0.95 15.04
CA HIS A 39 -11.58 1.20 16.09
C HIS A 39 -11.00 2.62 16.06
N GLY A 40 -11.43 3.46 15.11
CA GLY A 40 -11.00 4.85 14.97
C GLY A 40 -9.48 4.97 14.83
N TRP A 41 -8.88 5.79 15.70
CA TRP A 41 -7.44 6.10 15.67
C TRP A 41 -6.56 5.08 16.40
N ALA A 42 -7.04 3.85 16.60
CA ALA A 42 -6.22 2.76 17.12
C ALA A 42 -5.01 2.51 16.19
N PRO A 43 -3.76 2.63 16.68
CA PRO A 43 -2.58 2.56 15.81
C PRO A 43 -2.18 1.14 15.40
N VAL A 44 -2.58 0.12 16.17
CA VAL A 44 -2.24 -1.29 15.94
C VAL A 44 -3.51 -2.11 15.75
N ASP A 45 -3.57 -2.81 14.62
CA ASP A 45 -4.59 -3.83 14.32
C ASP A 45 -4.04 -5.20 14.67
N PHE A 46 -4.72 -5.90 15.57
CA PHE A 46 -4.34 -7.22 16.06
C PHE A 46 -4.81 -8.35 15.13
N GLY A 47 -5.57 -8.01 14.08
CA GLY A 47 -6.16 -8.95 13.13
C GLY A 47 -5.14 -9.70 12.28
N TRP A 48 -3.95 -9.14 12.04
CA TRP A 48 -2.91 -9.79 11.22
C TRP A 48 -1.54 -9.75 11.89
N TYR A 49 -0.70 -10.73 11.58
CA TYR A 49 0.72 -10.75 11.91
C TYR A 49 1.02 -10.58 13.40
N GLY A 50 0.08 -10.90 14.29
CA GLY A 50 0.19 -10.62 15.72
C GLY A 50 0.32 -9.13 16.06
N GLY A 51 -0.23 -8.23 15.25
CA GLY A 51 -0.23 -6.79 15.48
C GLY A 51 0.52 -6.02 14.39
N VAL A 52 -0.19 -5.24 13.59
CA VAL A 52 0.39 -4.42 12.51
C VAL A 52 -0.03 -2.96 12.62
N GLY A 53 0.91 -2.04 12.37
CA GLY A 53 0.65 -0.62 12.40
C GLY A 53 -0.21 -0.17 11.21
N GLN A 54 -1.19 0.70 11.47
CA GLN A 54 -2.07 1.23 10.42
C GLN A 54 -1.49 2.47 9.74
N PHE A 55 -0.92 3.35 10.55
CA PHE A 55 -0.52 4.69 10.14
C PHE A 55 0.78 4.75 9.35
N GLY A 56 1.57 3.68 9.34
CA GLY A 56 2.71 3.53 8.42
C GLY A 56 2.29 3.33 6.96
N TYR A 57 1.09 2.79 6.75
CA TYR A 57 0.54 2.52 5.41
C TYR A 57 -0.11 3.77 4.80
N SER A 58 -0.99 4.42 5.57
CA SER A 58 -1.69 5.66 5.19
C SER A 58 -2.30 6.31 6.44
N LEU A 59 -2.20 7.64 6.54
CA LEU A 59 -2.90 8.44 7.57
C LEU A 59 -4.26 8.96 7.09
N LEU A 60 -4.48 9.11 5.79
CA LEU A 60 -5.67 9.77 5.24
C LEU A 60 -6.64 8.83 4.55
N THR A 61 -6.14 7.79 3.87
CA THR A 61 -6.99 7.02 2.95
C THR A 61 -8.00 6.15 3.69
N ALA A 62 -7.60 5.46 4.77
CA ALA A 62 -8.51 4.63 5.55
C ALA A 62 -9.64 5.44 6.22
N PRO A 63 -9.36 6.60 6.88
CA PRO A 63 -10.41 7.48 7.38
C PRO A 63 -11.41 7.92 6.30
N LEU A 64 -10.91 8.41 5.15
CA LEU A 64 -11.79 8.84 4.05
C LEU A 64 -12.59 7.66 3.48
N GLY A 65 -11.94 6.50 3.38
CA GLY A 65 -12.50 5.24 2.92
C GLY A 65 -13.62 4.71 3.78
N SER A 66 -13.51 4.87 5.11
CA SER A 66 -14.53 4.44 6.06
C SER A 66 -15.85 5.20 5.92
N VAL A 67 -15.79 6.46 5.45
CA VAL A 67 -16.97 7.31 5.28
C VAL A 67 -17.55 7.20 3.87
N VAL A 68 -16.69 7.24 2.84
CA VAL A 68 -17.12 7.33 1.43
C VAL A 68 -17.25 5.95 0.78
N GLY A 69 -16.56 4.94 1.33
CA GLY A 69 -16.33 3.65 0.69
C GLY A 69 -15.11 3.68 -0.23
N MET A 70 -14.25 2.66 -0.14
CA MET A 70 -12.97 2.65 -0.86
C MET A 70 -13.11 2.74 -2.37
N ARG A 71 -14.09 2.04 -2.95
CA ARG A 71 -14.30 2.03 -4.41
C ARG A 71 -14.71 3.41 -4.94
N VAL A 72 -15.62 4.10 -4.24
CA VAL A 72 -16.07 5.46 -4.61
C VAL A 72 -14.92 6.46 -4.44
N LEU A 73 -14.18 6.37 -3.33
CA LEU A 73 -13.00 7.20 -3.10
C LEU A 73 -11.95 7.03 -4.23
N GLY A 74 -11.68 5.79 -4.64
CA GLY A 74 -10.81 5.49 -5.77
C GLY A 74 -11.31 6.07 -7.10
N ALA A 75 -12.60 5.93 -7.39
CA ALA A 75 -13.24 6.48 -8.59
C ALA A 75 -13.10 8.00 -8.68
N VAL A 76 -13.34 8.72 -7.57
CA VAL A 76 -13.14 10.18 -7.48
C VAL A 76 -11.67 10.54 -7.68
N ALA A 77 -10.76 9.85 -6.98
CA ALA A 77 -9.33 10.11 -7.10
C ALA A 77 -8.82 9.91 -8.53
N ALA A 78 -9.27 8.88 -9.24
CA ALA A 78 -8.89 8.65 -10.63
C ALA A 78 -9.40 9.75 -11.57
N VAL A 79 -10.62 10.25 -11.39
CA VAL A 79 -11.15 11.37 -12.17
C VAL A 79 -10.32 12.63 -11.93
N VAL A 80 -10.07 12.97 -10.67
CA VAL A 80 -9.25 14.14 -10.28
C VAL A 80 -7.85 14.04 -10.85
N ALA A 81 -7.19 12.89 -10.68
CA ALA A 81 -5.85 12.64 -11.22
C ALA A 81 -5.82 12.76 -12.76
N SER A 82 -6.82 12.21 -13.45
CA SER A 82 -6.89 12.25 -14.92
C SER A 82 -7.05 13.68 -15.45
N VAL A 83 -7.93 14.46 -14.83
CA VAL A 83 -8.17 15.86 -15.20
C VAL A 83 -6.95 16.72 -14.88
N ALA A 84 -6.34 16.55 -13.70
CA ALA A 84 -5.13 17.27 -13.30
C ALA A 84 -3.97 16.97 -14.25
N PHE A 85 -3.75 15.70 -14.59
CA PHE A 85 -2.72 15.30 -15.55
C PHE A 85 -2.98 15.87 -16.95
N GLY A 86 -4.21 15.76 -17.46
CA GLY A 86 -4.57 16.35 -18.76
C GLY A 86 -4.38 17.88 -18.77
N TRP A 87 -4.75 18.56 -17.68
CA TRP A 87 -4.53 19.99 -17.51
C TRP A 87 -3.05 20.35 -17.52
N LEU A 88 -2.20 19.60 -16.81
CA LEU A 88 -0.75 19.82 -16.81
C LEU A 88 -0.15 19.71 -18.22
N LEU A 89 -0.53 18.69 -18.98
CA LEU A 89 -0.07 18.51 -20.37
C LEU A 89 -0.43 19.71 -21.25
N TRP A 90 -1.64 20.22 -21.13
CA TRP A 90 -2.06 21.40 -21.89
C TRP A 90 -1.38 22.68 -21.41
N ARG A 91 -1.33 22.90 -20.09
CA ARG A 91 -0.74 24.08 -19.48
C ARG A 91 0.75 24.24 -19.79
N THR A 92 1.45 23.11 -19.97
CA THR A 92 2.88 23.06 -20.30
C THR A 92 3.18 23.00 -21.80
N GLY A 93 2.16 23.09 -22.66
CA GLY A 93 2.35 23.14 -24.11
C GLY A 93 2.79 21.80 -24.73
N ALA A 94 2.29 20.68 -24.19
CA ALA A 94 2.48 19.37 -24.81
C ALA A 94 2.05 19.38 -26.28
N ARG A 95 2.69 18.56 -27.13
CA ARG A 95 2.37 18.52 -28.57
C ARG A 95 0.99 17.92 -28.83
N ARG A 96 0.60 16.91 -28.04
CA ARG A 96 -0.68 16.18 -28.17
C ARG A 96 -1.33 15.99 -26.80
N PRO A 97 -1.75 17.08 -26.12
CA PRO A 97 -2.24 17.01 -24.75
C PRO A 97 -3.49 16.14 -24.62
N LEU A 98 -4.36 16.13 -25.62
CA LEU A 98 -5.56 15.29 -25.64
C LEU A 98 -5.22 13.79 -25.66
N ALA A 99 -4.30 13.36 -26.54
CA ALA A 99 -3.91 11.95 -26.63
C ALA A 99 -3.28 11.46 -25.31
N GLY A 100 -2.37 12.26 -24.74
CA GLY A 100 -1.79 11.97 -23.44
C GLY A 100 -2.83 11.93 -22.32
N GLY A 101 -3.77 12.87 -22.30
CA GLY A 101 -4.85 12.92 -21.31
C GLY A 101 -5.78 11.72 -21.37
N LEU A 102 -6.22 11.31 -22.57
CA LEU A 102 -7.10 10.15 -22.76
C LEU A 102 -6.41 8.83 -22.37
N ILE A 103 -5.16 8.64 -22.79
CA ILE A 103 -4.37 7.47 -22.38
C ILE A 103 -4.10 7.50 -20.87
N GLY A 104 -3.83 8.68 -20.31
CA GLY A 104 -3.68 8.87 -18.87
C GLY A 104 -4.92 8.43 -18.11
N ALA A 105 -6.11 8.84 -18.56
CA ALA A 105 -7.38 8.41 -17.96
C ALA A 105 -7.56 6.88 -18.01
N LEU A 106 -7.23 6.25 -19.14
CA LEU A 106 -7.29 4.79 -19.27
C LEU A 106 -6.37 4.08 -18.29
N VAL A 107 -5.12 4.52 -18.20
CA VAL A 107 -4.11 3.89 -17.34
C VAL A 107 -4.39 4.13 -15.86
N LEU A 108 -4.92 5.30 -15.49
CA LEU A 108 -5.36 5.60 -14.12
C LEU A 108 -6.61 4.80 -13.72
N ALA A 109 -7.52 4.53 -14.66
CA ALA A 109 -8.62 3.59 -14.42
C ALA A 109 -8.12 2.15 -14.29
N ALA A 110 -7.14 1.74 -15.08
CA ALA A 110 -6.49 0.42 -14.94
C ALA A 110 -5.80 0.26 -13.58
N ASN A 111 -5.25 1.33 -12.99
CA ASN A 111 -4.76 1.32 -11.61
C ASN A 111 -5.87 1.02 -10.58
N LEU A 112 -7.10 1.49 -10.82
CA LEU A 112 -8.25 1.14 -9.98
C LEU A 112 -8.63 -0.34 -10.12
N ALA A 113 -8.55 -0.89 -11.32
CA ALA A 113 -8.81 -2.32 -11.56
C ALA A 113 -7.85 -3.24 -10.76
N SER A 114 -6.65 -2.78 -10.45
CA SER A 114 -5.72 -3.47 -9.53
C SER A 114 -5.95 -3.20 -8.04
N GLY A 115 -6.98 -2.43 -7.67
CA GLY A 115 -7.33 -2.15 -6.27
C GLY A 115 -6.45 -1.11 -5.55
N ARG A 116 -5.60 -0.38 -6.29
CA ARG A 116 -4.55 0.52 -5.73
C ARG A 116 -5.08 1.90 -5.32
N ILE A 117 -6.07 1.91 -4.43
CA ILE A 117 -6.85 3.11 -4.08
C ILE A 117 -6.04 4.11 -3.24
N THR A 118 -5.30 3.67 -2.21
CA THR A 118 -4.40 4.55 -1.43
C THR A 118 -3.47 5.35 -2.34
N PHE A 119 -2.87 4.67 -3.33
CA PHE A 119 -1.98 5.30 -4.28
C PHE A 119 -2.72 6.26 -5.22
N ALA A 120 -3.93 5.91 -5.68
CA ALA A 120 -4.74 6.81 -6.52
C ALA A 120 -5.07 8.13 -5.79
N VAL A 121 -5.45 8.08 -4.51
CA VAL A 121 -5.72 9.28 -3.69
C VAL A 121 -4.47 10.13 -3.53
N GLY A 122 -3.34 9.52 -3.15
CA GLY A 122 -2.07 10.24 -3.06
C GLY A 122 -1.62 10.84 -4.39
N LEU A 123 -1.82 10.12 -5.50
CA LEU A 123 -1.46 10.60 -6.83
C LEU A 123 -2.33 11.78 -7.28
N ALA A 124 -3.63 11.77 -6.97
CA ALA A 124 -4.52 12.89 -7.26
C ALA A 124 -4.04 14.16 -6.54
N LEU A 125 -3.65 14.05 -5.27
CA LEU A 125 -3.10 15.16 -4.48
C LEU A 125 -1.73 15.62 -5.00
N ALA A 126 -0.85 14.69 -5.39
CA ALA A 126 0.45 15.01 -5.98
C ALA A 126 0.32 15.75 -7.32
N LEU A 127 -0.60 15.31 -8.18
CA LEU A 127 -0.90 15.99 -9.44
C LEU A 127 -1.56 17.35 -9.20
N ALA A 128 -2.43 17.49 -8.19
CA ALA A 128 -2.96 18.79 -7.79
C ALA A 128 -1.85 19.74 -7.30
N ALA A 129 -0.86 19.25 -6.53
CA ALA A 129 0.30 20.04 -6.13
C ALA A 129 1.09 20.55 -7.35
N LEU A 130 1.32 19.68 -8.34
CA LEU A 130 1.93 20.07 -9.62
C LEU A 130 1.06 21.08 -10.38
N CYS A 131 -0.26 20.95 -10.35
CA CYS A 131 -1.16 21.93 -10.96
C CYS A 131 -0.99 23.31 -10.34
N VAL A 132 -0.98 23.41 -9.01
CA VAL A 132 -0.76 24.66 -8.27
C VAL A 132 0.64 25.23 -8.55
N ALA A 133 1.66 24.38 -8.66
CA ALA A 133 3.00 24.81 -9.07
C ALA A 133 2.99 25.43 -10.49
N ALA A 134 2.24 24.84 -11.42
CA ALA A 134 2.16 25.27 -12.83
C ALA A 134 1.23 26.49 -13.09
N THR A 135 0.52 27.02 -12.09
CA THR A 135 -0.26 28.26 -12.24
C THR A 135 0.58 29.54 -12.25
N GLU A 136 1.92 29.45 -12.24
CA GLU A 136 2.78 30.63 -12.24
C GLU A 136 2.59 31.45 -13.53
N PRO A 137 2.36 32.78 -13.42
CA PRO A 137 2.26 33.63 -14.59
C PRO A 137 3.61 33.64 -15.33
N SER A 138 3.70 32.93 -16.44
CA SER A 138 4.79 33.11 -17.40
C SER A 138 4.48 34.33 -18.26
N GLY A 139 4.79 35.53 -17.79
CA GLY A 139 4.74 36.77 -18.58
C GLY A 139 3.88 37.91 -18.02
N SER A 140 4.27 39.13 -18.38
CA SER A 140 3.90 40.48 -17.90
C SER A 140 2.43 40.93 -18.09
N GLY A 141 1.48 40.02 -18.32
CA GLY A 141 0.09 40.36 -18.67
C GLY A 141 -0.98 40.12 -17.60
N ALA A 142 -0.67 39.45 -16.49
CA ALA A 142 -1.66 39.10 -15.45
C ALA A 142 -1.40 39.87 -14.15
N ALA A 143 -1.45 41.20 -14.22
CA ALA A 143 -1.16 42.11 -13.11
C ALA A 143 -2.18 42.06 -11.94
N GLY A 144 -3.31 41.35 -12.09
CA GLY A 144 -4.39 41.35 -11.10
C GLY A 144 -4.28 40.33 -9.95
N LEU A 145 -3.44 39.31 -10.07
CA LEU A 145 -3.30 38.21 -9.08
C LEU A 145 -1.84 37.96 -8.65
N SER A 146 -0.94 38.88 -9.01
CA SER A 146 0.50 38.79 -8.83
C SER A 146 1.02 39.54 -7.60
N GLY A 147 0.20 39.64 -6.55
CA GLY A 147 0.63 40.17 -5.27
C GLY A 147 1.60 39.20 -4.54
N PRO A 148 2.52 39.70 -3.68
CA PRO A 148 3.40 38.86 -2.87
C PRO A 148 2.65 37.77 -2.09
N GLY A 149 1.43 38.07 -1.61
CA GLY A 149 0.58 37.12 -0.89
C GLY A 149 0.18 35.89 -1.71
N TRP A 150 -0.13 36.05 -3.01
CA TRP A 150 -0.55 34.92 -3.85
C TRP A 150 0.61 33.95 -4.13
N ARG A 151 1.85 34.47 -4.20
CA ARG A 151 3.05 33.64 -4.31
C ARG A 151 3.20 32.74 -3.08
N TRP A 152 3.07 33.30 -1.87
CA TRP A 152 3.16 32.53 -0.63
C TRP A 152 2.03 31.51 -0.50
N LEU A 153 0.79 31.88 -0.84
CA LEU A 153 -0.34 30.94 -0.86
C LEU A 153 -0.10 29.77 -1.81
N ARG A 154 0.50 30.01 -2.98
CA ARG A 154 0.85 28.94 -3.91
C ARG A 154 1.95 28.02 -3.37
N ILE A 155 3.02 28.59 -2.80
CA ILE A 155 4.10 27.81 -2.17
C ILE A 155 3.52 26.95 -1.04
N ALA A 156 2.70 27.54 -0.17
CA ALA A 156 2.01 26.83 0.90
C ALA A 156 1.07 25.74 0.34
N GLY A 157 0.30 26.04 -0.70
CA GLY A 157 -0.60 25.09 -1.36
C GLY A 157 0.14 23.88 -1.94
N VAL A 158 1.28 24.10 -2.61
CA VAL A 158 2.14 23.03 -3.13
C VAL A 158 2.70 22.18 -2.00
N PHE A 159 3.19 22.84 -0.93
CA PHE A 159 3.70 22.15 0.25
C PHE A 159 2.63 21.28 0.92
N VAL A 160 1.46 21.86 1.20
CA VAL A 160 0.34 21.16 1.85
C VAL A 160 -0.16 20.00 0.99
N LEU A 161 -0.40 20.21 -0.30
CA LEU A 161 -0.89 19.15 -1.18
C LEU A 161 0.12 18.00 -1.33
N SER A 162 1.43 18.29 -1.41
CA SER A 162 2.47 17.26 -1.47
C SER A 162 2.69 16.53 -0.13
N ALA A 163 2.51 17.22 1.00
CA ALA A 163 2.46 16.60 2.32
C ALA A 163 1.25 15.67 2.47
N LEU A 164 0.05 16.14 2.10
CA LEU A 164 -1.17 15.35 2.10
C LEU A 164 -1.07 14.16 1.13
N ALA A 165 -0.41 14.33 -0.03
CA ALA A 165 -0.15 13.22 -0.95
C ALA A 165 0.66 12.10 -0.28
N THR A 166 1.65 12.46 0.56
CA THR A 166 2.46 11.51 1.35
C THR A 166 1.65 10.82 2.43
N TRP A 167 0.83 11.58 3.17
CA TRP A 167 -0.05 11.02 4.20
C TRP A 167 -1.17 10.15 3.62
N ALA A 168 -1.62 10.43 2.41
CA ALA A 168 -2.47 9.52 1.65
C ALA A 168 -1.67 8.31 1.19
N SER A 169 -0.52 8.49 0.53
CA SER A 169 0.36 7.42 0.07
C SER A 169 1.83 7.85 0.07
N PRO A 170 2.70 7.24 0.90
CA PRO A 170 4.13 7.55 0.91
C PRO A 170 4.80 7.45 -0.46
N VAL A 171 4.36 6.48 -1.29
CA VAL A 171 4.86 6.29 -2.66
C VAL A 171 4.46 7.44 -3.59
N ALA A 172 3.25 7.97 -3.47
CA ALA A 172 2.85 9.14 -4.25
C ALA A 172 3.62 10.40 -3.82
N GLY A 173 3.86 10.56 -2.51
CA GLY A 173 4.74 11.59 -1.96
C GLY A 173 6.17 11.51 -2.51
N LEU A 174 6.75 10.31 -2.56
CA LEU A 174 8.05 10.05 -3.18
C LEU A 174 8.08 10.51 -4.65
N PHE A 175 7.03 10.20 -5.43
CA PHE A 175 6.96 10.63 -6.83
C PHE A 175 6.76 12.14 -6.98
N ALA A 176 6.02 12.79 -6.08
CA ALA A 176 5.92 14.26 -6.02
C ALA A 176 7.29 14.90 -5.74
N GLY A 177 8.05 14.34 -4.77
CA GLY A 177 9.42 14.76 -4.47
C GLY A 177 10.37 14.56 -5.65
N LEU A 178 10.27 13.44 -6.37
CA LEU A 178 11.04 13.19 -7.59
C LEU A 178 10.73 14.21 -8.68
N ALA A 179 9.45 14.59 -8.85
CA ALA A 179 9.06 15.64 -9.78
C ALA A 179 9.62 17.02 -9.36
N GLY A 180 9.58 17.35 -8.06
CA GLY A 180 10.21 18.54 -7.49
C GLY A 180 11.72 18.58 -7.75
N ALA A 181 12.43 17.46 -7.51
CA ALA A 181 13.86 17.34 -7.77
C ALA A 181 14.19 17.52 -9.26
N ALA A 182 13.38 16.94 -10.16
CA ALA A 182 13.56 17.11 -11.58
C ALA A 182 13.39 18.58 -12.04
N LEU A 183 12.45 19.31 -11.43
CA LEU A 183 12.28 20.75 -11.67
C LEU A 183 13.47 21.56 -11.15
N LEU A 184 13.96 21.28 -9.94
CA LEU A 184 15.13 21.96 -9.36
C LEU A 184 16.40 21.76 -10.19
N LEU A 185 16.60 20.56 -10.74
CA LEU A 185 17.77 20.22 -11.55
C LEU A 185 17.70 20.75 -12.99
N THR A 186 16.55 21.26 -13.44
CA THR A 186 16.39 21.74 -14.82
C THR A 186 17.30 22.93 -15.13
N GLY A 187 17.35 23.93 -14.25
CA GLY A 187 18.21 25.09 -14.42
C GLY A 187 19.71 24.74 -14.40
N PRO A 188 20.23 24.03 -13.38
CA PRO A 188 21.63 23.64 -13.31
C PRO A 188 22.09 22.79 -14.51
N VAL A 189 21.26 21.84 -14.97
CA VAL A 189 21.57 21.00 -16.13
C VAL A 189 21.57 21.79 -17.43
N ARG A 190 20.72 22.82 -17.57
CA ARG A 190 20.66 23.66 -18.77
C ARG A 190 21.80 24.68 -18.84
N ALA A 191 22.06 25.38 -17.74
CA ALA A 191 22.98 26.52 -17.70
C ALA A 191 24.40 26.16 -17.23
N GLY A 192 24.61 24.94 -16.72
CA GLY A 192 25.83 24.54 -16.02
C GLY A 192 25.84 25.02 -14.57
N PHE A 193 26.33 24.19 -13.64
CA PHE A 193 26.29 24.45 -12.20
C PHE A 193 27.01 25.76 -11.78
N ARG A 194 28.02 26.21 -12.51
CA ARG A 194 28.81 27.42 -12.18
C ARG A 194 28.12 28.75 -12.57
N SER A 195 27.21 28.71 -13.54
CA SER A 195 26.55 29.89 -14.12
C SER A 195 25.06 29.95 -13.80
N TRP A 196 24.54 28.96 -13.08
CA TRP A 196 23.13 28.84 -12.79
C TRP A 196 22.64 29.88 -11.78
N ARG A 197 21.44 30.42 -12.04
CA ARG A 197 20.63 31.18 -11.08
C ARG A 197 19.30 30.47 -10.88
N PRO A 198 18.71 30.48 -9.67
CA PRO A 198 17.44 29.82 -9.40
C PRO A 198 16.32 30.27 -10.34
N ASP A 199 15.64 29.31 -10.96
CA ASP A 199 14.46 29.58 -11.78
C ASP A 199 13.34 30.18 -10.92
N PRO A 200 12.45 31.05 -11.44
CA PRO A 200 11.38 31.70 -10.64
C PRO A 200 10.51 30.73 -9.82
N TRP A 201 10.30 29.51 -10.35
CA TRP A 201 9.52 28.43 -9.74
C TRP A 201 10.30 27.56 -8.73
N TRP A 202 11.55 27.92 -8.39
CA TRP A 202 12.37 27.16 -7.44
C TRP A 202 11.70 26.97 -6.06
N PRO A 203 10.95 27.94 -5.49
CA PRO A 203 10.31 27.73 -4.20
C PRO A 203 9.25 26.62 -4.25
N GLN A 204 8.46 26.57 -5.32
CA GLN A 204 7.44 25.54 -5.51
C GLN A 204 8.08 24.17 -5.75
N ALA A 205 9.16 24.11 -6.53
CA ALA A 205 9.92 22.88 -6.73
C ALA A 205 10.56 22.38 -5.42
N LEU A 206 11.06 23.30 -4.58
CA LEU A 206 11.53 22.97 -3.24
C LEU A 206 10.40 22.51 -2.33
N SER A 207 9.22 23.14 -2.36
CA SER A 207 8.04 22.70 -1.62
C SER A 207 7.59 21.30 -2.01
N LEU A 208 7.67 20.92 -3.29
CA LEU A 208 7.40 19.55 -3.75
C LEU A 208 8.39 18.53 -3.19
N CYS A 209 9.61 18.94 -2.85
CA CYS A 209 10.60 18.08 -2.19
C CYS A 209 10.40 18.04 -0.67
N LEU A 210 10.26 19.21 -0.04
CA LEU A 210 10.19 19.33 1.42
C LEU A 210 8.87 18.83 2.00
N GLY A 211 7.75 19.07 1.32
CA GLY A 211 6.43 18.61 1.77
C GLY A 211 6.41 17.10 2.02
N PRO A 212 6.80 16.26 1.05
CA PRO A 212 6.88 14.83 1.25
C PRO A 212 7.88 14.38 2.31
N VAL A 213 9.08 14.96 2.36
CA VAL A 213 10.11 14.59 3.34
C VAL A 213 9.64 14.89 4.77
N LEU A 214 9.12 16.09 5.01
CA LEU A 214 8.66 16.51 6.33
C LEU A 214 7.37 15.79 6.76
N ALA A 215 6.51 15.41 5.81
CA ALA A 215 5.32 14.61 6.08
C ALA A 215 5.66 13.14 6.38
N LEU A 216 6.64 12.56 5.67
CA LEU A 216 7.05 11.17 5.82
C LEU A 216 7.85 10.93 7.11
N ALA A 217 8.72 11.86 7.49
CA ALA A 217 9.60 11.70 8.65
C ALA A 217 8.86 11.28 9.94
N PRO A 218 7.80 11.97 10.41
CA PRO A 218 7.06 11.53 11.59
C PRO A 218 6.33 10.22 11.36
N MET A 219 5.76 9.97 10.16
CA MET A 219 5.12 8.68 9.85
C MET A 219 6.10 7.51 9.96
N ALA A 220 7.29 7.65 9.39
CA ALA A 220 8.32 6.61 9.41
C ALA A 220 8.87 6.37 10.82
N LEU A 221 9.13 7.44 11.58
CA LEU A 221 9.69 7.36 12.94
C LEU A 221 8.68 6.81 13.97
N LEU A 222 7.40 7.14 13.82
CA LEU A 222 6.36 6.81 14.79
C LEU A 222 5.60 5.54 14.44
N PHE A 223 5.34 5.30 13.15
CA PHE A 223 4.41 4.28 12.68
C PHE A 223 4.98 3.36 11.60
N GLY A 224 6.27 3.49 11.27
CA GLY A 224 6.91 2.65 10.27
C GLY A 224 6.82 1.17 10.64
N ASN A 225 6.16 0.37 9.80
CA ASN A 225 6.07 -1.08 9.97
C ASN A 225 7.36 -1.81 9.56
N GLY A 226 8.31 -1.11 8.95
CA GLY A 226 9.53 -1.70 8.41
C GLY A 226 9.24 -2.66 7.25
N GLY A 227 10.07 -3.68 7.14
CA GLY A 227 9.97 -4.73 6.14
C GLY A 227 10.42 -4.36 4.73
N ARG A 228 10.28 -5.32 3.81
CA ARG A 228 10.81 -5.21 2.45
C ARG A 228 9.75 -5.58 1.41
N GLN A 229 9.58 -4.72 0.41
CA GLN A 229 8.71 -5.04 -0.72
C GLN A 229 9.51 -5.86 -1.75
N PRO A 230 9.10 -7.10 -2.09
CA PRO A 230 9.79 -7.92 -3.09
C PRO A 230 9.87 -7.21 -4.44
N PHE A 231 11.05 -7.27 -5.07
CA PHE A 231 11.28 -6.63 -6.36
C PHE A 231 12.15 -7.54 -7.24
N THR A 232 11.58 -8.06 -8.33
CA THR A 232 12.26 -8.98 -9.24
C THR A 232 13.16 -8.24 -10.23
N ALA A 233 14.31 -8.84 -10.58
CA ALA A 233 15.23 -8.28 -11.58
C ALA A 233 14.57 -8.09 -12.96
N GLU A 234 13.67 -9.00 -13.36
CA GLU A 234 12.93 -8.88 -14.63
C GLU A 234 12.06 -7.62 -14.66
N SER A 235 11.20 -7.44 -13.67
CA SER A 235 10.38 -6.23 -13.55
C SER A 235 11.25 -4.96 -13.49
N MET A 236 12.39 -4.99 -12.79
CA MET A 236 13.31 -3.85 -12.74
C MET A 236 13.82 -3.51 -14.16
N LYS A 237 14.36 -4.49 -14.90
CA LYS A 237 14.90 -4.29 -16.24
C LYS A 237 13.87 -3.68 -17.19
N ILE A 238 12.64 -4.21 -17.18
CA ILE A 238 11.54 -3.69 -18.01
C ILE A 238 11.27 -2.22 -17.70
N HIS A 239 11.14 -1.86 -16.42
CA HIS A 239 10.76 -0.49 -16.06
C HIS A 239 11.91 0.51 -16.15
N ILE A 240 13.17 0.06 -16.02
CA ILE A 240 14.34 0.88 -16.38
C ILE A 240 14.31 1.18 -17.87
N ALA A 241 14.05 0.20 -18.73
CA ALA A 241 13.94 0.42 -20.17
C ALA A 241 12.83 1.43 -20.51
N LEU A 242 11.68 1.35 -19.84
CA LEU A 242 10.59 2.33 -19.98
C LEU A 242 11.00 3.74 -19.54
N ALA A 243 11.73 3.88 -18.44
CA ALA A 243 12.22 5.18 -17.96
C ALA A 243 13.28 5.77 -18.89
N VAL A 244 14.24 4.95 -19.36
CA VAL A 244 15.24 5.34 -20.38
C VAL A 244 14.56 5.77 -21.67
N LEU A 245 13.52 5.07 -22.11
CA LEU A 245 12.76 5.43 -23.31
C LEU A 245 12.17 6.84 -23.20
N VAL A 246 11.65 7.22 -22.02
CA VAL A 246 11.19 8.60 -21.77
C VAL A 246 12.34 9.60 -21.94
N VAL A 247 13.55 9.31 -21.41
CA VAL A 247 14.74 10.18 -21.56
C VAL A 247 15.13 10.37 -23.03
N LEU A 248 15.02 9.32 -23.84
CA LEU A 248 15.44 9.31 -25.24
C LEU A 248 14.42 9.95 -26.19
N VAL A 249 13.12 9.70 -25.97
CA VAL A 249 12.05 10.08 -26.91
C VAL A 249 11.45 11.46 -26.59
N VAL A 250 11.47 11.88 -25.34
CA VAL A 250 10.97 13.20 -24.93
C VAL A 250 11.94 14.28 -25.41
N PRO A 251 11.46 15.33 -26.10
CA PRO A 251 12.34 16.33 -26.70
C PRO A 251 13.09 17.16 -25.66
N PRO A 252 14.28 17.70 -25.98
CA PRO A 252 15.10 18.49 -25.05
C PRO A 252 14.39 19.70 -24.42
N ARG A 253 13.40 20.29 -25.12
CA ARG A 253 12.57 21.38 -24.57
C ARG A 253 11.80 21.00 -23.31
N CYS A 254 11.53 19.70 -23.11
CA CYS A 254 10.86 19.15 -21.93
C CYS A 254 11.88 18.56 -20.95
N LEU A 255 12.98 19.28 -20.70
CA LEU A 255 14.13 18.81 -19.92
C LEU A 255 13.74 18.26 -18.53
N ALA A 256 12.81 18.90 -17.82
CA ALA A 256 12.34 18.42 -16.52
C ALA A 256 11.80 16.97 -16.59
N VAL A 257 11.06 16.62 -17.64
CA VAL A 257 10.53 15.25 -17.83
C VAL A 257 11.66 14.27 -18.15
N ARG A 258 12.69 14.70 -18.89
CA ARG A 258 13.88 13.87 -19.16
C ARG A 258 14.68 13.62 -17.88
N ILE A 259 14.87 14.66 -17.05
CA ILE A 259 15.53 14.52 -15.75
C ILE A 259 14.70 13.59 -14.85
N ALA A 260 13.37 13.74 -14.82
CA ALA A 260 12.50 12.84 -14.07
C ALA A 260 12.65 11.38 -14.55
N GLY A 261 12.76 11.14 -15.87
CA GLY A 261 13.07 9.82 -16.42
C GLY A 261 14.40 9.26 -15.92
N ALA A 262 15.47 10.08 -15.90
CA ALA A 262 16.78 9.68 -15.38
C ALA A 262 16.75 9.42 -13.86
N LEU A 263 16.10 10.28 -13.09
CA LEU A 263 15.90 10.08 -11.64
C LEU A 263 15.05 8.82 -11.36
N THR A 264 14.10 8.50 -12.23
CA THR A 264 13.33 7.25 -12.13
C THR A 264 14.22 6.04 -12.29
N VAL A 265 15.21 6.06 -13.21
CA VAL A 265 16.21 4.98 -13.32
C VAL A 265 16.99 4.83 -12.02
N VAL A 266 17.46 5.93 -11.43
CA VAL A 266 18.18 5.92 -10.14
C VAL A 266 17.29 5.36 -9.03
N LEU A 267 16.03 5.79 -8.96
CA LEU A 267 15.06 5.29 -8.00
C LEU A 267 14.83 3.78 -8.14
N LEU A 268 14.69 3.27 -9.38
CA LEU A 268 14.46 1.84 -9.64
C LEU A 268 15.67 0.99 -9.23
N LEU A 269 16.88 1.45 -9.54
CA LEU A 269 18.12 0.79 -9.11
C LEU A 269 18.24 0.80 -7.59
N GLY A 270 18.03 1.96 -6.95
CA GLY A 270 18.05 2.09 -5.50
C GLY A 270 17.01 1.19 -4.82
N ALA A 271 15.77 1.18 -5.31
CA ALA A 271 14.70 0.35 -4.75
C ALA A 271 14.93 -1.16 -4.94
N PHE A 272 15.70 -1.56 -5.95
CA PHE A 272 16.06 -2.97 -6.17
C PHE A 272 17.23 -3.42 -5.30
N TYR A 273 18.30 -2.63 -5.23
CA TYR A 273 19.52 -3.00 -4.52
C TYR A 273 19.49 -2.68 -3.02
N LEU A 274 18.65 -1.74 -2.58
CA LEU A 274 18.49 -1.38 -1.16
C LEU A 274 17.17 -1.95 -0.63
N PRO A 275 17.20 -2.99 0.23
CA PRO A 275 16.00 -3.54 0.84
C PRO A 275 15.22 -2.47 1.59
N SER A 276 13.99 -2.23 1.15
CA SER A 276 13.13 -1.19 1.74
C SER A 276 11.64 -1.49 1.50
N PRO A 277 10.75 -0.80 2.22
CA PRO A 277 9.30 -0.90 1.98
C PRO A 277 8.86 -0.40 0.60
N ILE A 278 9.72 0.35 -0.12
CA ILE A 278 9.44 0.87 -1.46
C ILE A 278 9.42 -0.28 -2.47
N GLY A 279 10.55 -0.97 -2.66
CA GLY A 279 10.72 -2.09 -3.60
C GLY A 279 9.96 -1.94 -4.91
N SER A 280 9.16 -2.94 -5.28
CA SER A 280 8.37 -2.93 -6.53
C SER A 280 7.32 -1.82 -6.62
N ASN A 281 6.99 -1.09 -5.55
CA ASN A 281 6.09 0.05 -5.65
C ASN A 281 6.69 1.19 -6.47
N ALA A 282 8.03 1.28 -6.58
CA ALA A 282 8.71 2.23 -7.45
C ALA A 282 8.34 2.04 -8.94
N LEU A 283 7.93 0.84 -9.35
CA LEU A 283 7.50 0.54 -10.72
C LEU A 283 6.28 1.34 -11.17
N ARG A 284 5.45 1.80 -10.21
CA ARG A 284 4.18 2.49 -10.49
C ARG A 284 4.38 3.75 -11.34
N LEU A 285 5.49 4.47 -11.17
CA LEU A 285 5.76 5.70 -11.92
C LEU A 285 5.95 5.42 -13.43
N PRO A 286 6.94 4.63 -13.88
CA PRO A 286 7.10 4.32 -15.30
C PRO A 286 5.94 3.48 -15.87
N MET A 287 5.36 2.58 -15.07
CA MET A 287 4.19 1.80 -15.49
C MET A 287 3.01 2.70 -15.89
N LEU A 288 2.72 3.74 -15.10
CA LEU A 288 1.55 4.58 -15.35
C LEU A 288 1.81 5.72 -16.34
N PHE A 289 3.02 6.30 -16.34
CA PHE A 289 3.26 7.55 -17.04
C PHE A 289 4.05 7.44 -18.34
N THR A 290 4.77 6.34 -18.62
CA THR A 290 5.60 6.24 -19.83
C THR A 290 4.79 6.41 -21.13
N ILE A 291 3.73 5.61 -21.32
CA ILE A 291 2.88 5.66 -22.52
C ILE A 291 2.21 7.04 -22.69
N PRO A 292 1.47 7.59 -21.69
CA PRO A 292 0.80 8.88 -21.87
C PRO A 292 1.77 10.06 -22.04
N VAL A 293 2.93 10.04 -21.38
CA VAL A 293 3.96 11.09 -21.56
C VAL A 293 4.55 11.04 -22.96
N ILE A 294 4.90 9.86 -23.47
CA ILE A 294 5.40 9.70 -24.86
C ILE A 294 4.33 10.15 -25.86
N ALA A 295 3.08 9.72 -25.68
CA ALA A 295 1.97 10.12 -26.55
C ALA A 295 1.81 11.65 -26.63
N ALA A 296 1.95 12.33 -25.48
CA ALA A 296 1.79 13.77 -25.37
C ALA A 296 2.98 14.58 -25.91
N LEU A 297 4.21 14.16 -25.62
CA LEU A 297 5.41 14.99 -25.78
C LEU A 297 6.30 14.61 -26.97
N ALA A 298 6.28 13.34 -27.41
CA ALA A 298 7.21 12.85 -28.42
C ALA A 298 7.08 13.61 -29.76
N GLN A 299 8.22 13.94 -30.37
CA GLN A 299 8.27 14.63 -31.65
C GLN A 299 8.30 13.70 -32.87
N LEU A 300 7.74 12.50 -32.74
CA LEU A 300 7.65 11.51 -33.80
C LEU A 300 6.48 11.78 -34.77
N GLY A 301 6.61 11.35 -36.03
CA GLY A 301 5.50 11.26 -36.97
C GLY A 301 4.42 10.27 -36.48
N ARG A 302 3.18 10.41 -36.96
CA ARG A 302 2.02 9.64 -36.45
C ARG A 302 2.25 8.12 -36.48
N ALA A 303 2.70 7.57 -37.61
CA ALA A 303 2.93 6.13 -37.76
C ALA A 303 3.99 5.59 -36.78
N ARG A 304 5.15 6.27 -36.68
CA ARG A 304 6.23 5.88 -35.74
C ARG A 304 5.77 5.98 -34.29
N LEU A 305 4.97 7.00 -33.95
CA LEU A 305 4.42 7.13 -32.61
C LEU A 305 3.47 5.98 -32.29
N VAL A 306 2.52 5.66 -33.17
CA VAL A 306 1.56 4.57 -32.96
C VAL A 306 2.29 3.24 -32.81
N LEU A 307 3.27 2.96 -33.67
CA LEU A 307 4.09 1.75 -33.58
C LEU A 307 4.84 1.68 -32.25
N LEU A 308 5.46 2.78 -31.81
CA LEU A 308 6.15 2.84 -30.53
C LEU A 308 5.20 2.59 -29.35
N LEU A 309 4.04 3.26 -29.34
CA LEU A 309 3.06 3.09 -28.27
C LEU A 309 2.52 1.65 -28.23
N ALA A 310 2.26 1.03 -29.39
CA ALA A 310 1.85 -0.36 -29.49
C ALA A 310 2.94 -1.32 -28.98
N ALA A 311 4.21 -1.09 -29.35
CA ALA A 311 5.34 -1.89 -28.88
C ALA A 311 5.53 -1.77 -27.37
N VAL A 312 5.46 -0.55 -26.82
CA VAL A 312 5.57 -0.31 -25.37
C VAL A 312 4.39 -0.94 -24.62
N PHE A 313 3.17 -0.81 -25.14
CA PHE A 313 1.99 -1.44 -24.57
C PHE A 313 2.13 -2.96 -24.52
N TRP A 314 2.56 -3.58 -25.62
CA TRP A 314 2.77 -5.03 -25.70
C TRP A 314 3.89 -5.52 -24.76
N TRP A 315 4.94 -4.73 -24.59
CA TRP A 315 6.10 -5.08 -23.76
C TRP A 315 5.80 -5.04 -22.25
N GLN A 316 4.79 -4.29 -21.81
CA GLN A 316 4.49 -4.16 -20.38
C GLN A 316 3.83 -5.43 -19.81
N PRO A 317 4.22 -5.88 -18.61
CA PRO A 317 3.55 -6.99 -17.96
C PRO A 317 2.11 -6.60 -17.58
N PHE A 318 1.14 -7.30 -18.15
CA PHE A 318 -0.29 -6.99 -17.99
C PHE A 318 -0.88 -7.48 -16.66
N VAL A 319 -0.40 -6.97 -15.53
CA VAL A 319 -0.96 -7.30 -14.19
C VAL A 319 -2.48 -7.12 -14.16
N VAL A 320 -2.97 -6.06 -14.80
CA VAL A 320 -4.40 -5.71 -14.89
C VAL A 320 -5.23 -6.79 -15.60
N THR A 321 -4.67 -7.52 -16.57
CA THR A 321 -5.43 -8.61 -17.23
C THR A 321 -5.72 -9.76 -16.27
N GLY A 322 -4.76 -10.08 -15.39
CA GLY A 322 -4.96 -11.06 -14.33
C GLY A 322 -5.99 -10.62 -13.30
N ASP A 323 -6.05 -9.32 -13.00
CA ASP A 323 -7.03 -8.74 -12.07
C ASP A 323 -8.44 -8.72 -12.68
N LEU A 324 -8.57 -8.27 -13.94
CA LEU A 324 -9.82 -8.23 -14.68
C LEU A 324 -10.39 -9.64 -14.90
N GLY A 325 -9.53 -10.61 -15.23
CA GLY A 325 -9.94 -12.00 -15.42
C GLY A 325 -10.48 -12.68 -14.16
N ARG A 326 -10.27 -12.08 -12.98
CA ARG A 326 -10.80 -12.54 -11.69
C ARG A 326 -11.82 -11.59 -11.08
N ALA A 327 -12.31 -10.62 -11.84
CA ALA A 327 -13.37 -9.74 -11.36
C ALA A 327 -14.59 -10.56 -10.89
N GLY A 328 -15.00 -10.33 -9.65
CA GLY A 328 -16.15 -11.01 -9.05
C GLY A 328 -15.90 -12.45 -8.64
N SER A 329 -14.63 -12.84 -8.49
CA SER A 329 -14.22 -14.14 -7.96
C SER A 329 -14.96 -14.47 -6.65
N PRO A 330 -15.35 -15.75 -6.41
CA PRO A 330 -16.09 -16.13 -5.21
C PRO A 330 -15.44 -15.64 -3.91
N GLU A 331 -14.11 -15.68 -3.85
CA GLU A 331 -13.28 -15.29 -2.71
C GLU A 331 -13.49 -13.82 -2.32
N SER A 332 -13.91 -12.96 -3.27
CA SER A 332 -14.23 -11.55 -3.00
C SER A 332 -15.56 -11.31 -2.29
N ARG A 333 -16.34 -12.36 -2.03
CA ARG A 333 -17.67 -12.27 -1.42
C ARG A 333 -17.65 -12.83 0.01
N PRO A 334 -18.37 -12.22 0.96
CA PRO A 334 -18.45 -12.73 2.33
C PRO A 334 -18.91 -14.20 2.40
N GLY A 335 -19.86 -14.59 1.53
CA GLY A 335 -20.42 -15.94 1.50
C GLY A 335 -19.40 -17.06 1.29
N PHE A 336 -18.28 -16.79 0.63
CA PHE A 336 -17.18 -17.76 0.46
C PHE A 336 -16.49 -18.09 1.80
N HIS A 337 -16.40 -17.12 2.71
CA HIS A 337 -15.70 -17.24 3.99
C HIS A 337 -16.63 -17.62 5.16
N GLN A 338 -17.94 -17.40 5.00
CA GLN A 338 -18.94 -17.62 6.05
C GLN A 338 -18.95 -19.03 6.67
N PRO A 339 -18.79 -20.14 5.91
CA PRO A 339 -18.72 -21.47 6.51
C PRO A 339 -17.53 -21.63 7.46
N LEU A 340 -16.34 -21.21 7.02
CA LEU A 340 -15.12 -21.23 7.82
C LEU A 340 -15.26 -20.36 9.07
N VAL A 341 -15.77 -19.13 8.93
CA VAL A 341 -16.03 -18.21 10.05
C VAL A 341 -16.96 -18.86 11.10
N ARG A 342 -18.06 -19.47 10.66
CA ARG A 342 -19.01 -20.14 11.56
C ARG A 342 -18.38 -21.31 12.31
N GLU A 343 -17.51 -22.06 11.66
CA GLU A 343 -16.79 -23.17 12.32
C GLU A 343 -15.76 -22.66 13.32
N LEU A 344 -14.98 -21.63 12.96
CA LEU A 344 -13.99 -21.02 13.86
C LEU A 344 -14.64 -20.41 15.10
N ALA A 345 -15.82 -19.81 14.97
CA ALA A 345 -16.58 -19.25 16.09
C ALA A 345 -17.02 -20.30 17.13
N ARG A 346 -17.11 -21.58 16.77
CA ARG A 346 -17.45 -22.68 17.69
C ARG A 346 -16.23 -23.22 18.44
N ARG A 347 -15.02 -22.85 18.01
CA ARG A 347 -13.76 -23.37 18.54
C ARG A 347 -13.14 -22.39 19.51
N ALA A 348 -12.21 -22.89 20.35
CA ALA A 348 -11.51 -22.07 21.32
C ALA A 348 -10.77 -20.89 20.64
N PRO A 349 -10.70 -19.71 21.29
CA PRO A 349 -10.04 -18.56 20.72
C PRO A 349 -8.56 -18.87 20.49
N GLY A 350 -8.08 -18.60 19.29
CA GLY A 350 -6.71 -18.87 18.89
C GLY A 350 -6.39 -18.15 17.59
N ARG A 351 -5.10 -18.06 17.26
CA ARG A 351 -4.66 -17.50 15.98
C ARG A 351 -4.82 -18.54 14.88
N VAL A 352 -5.29 -18.09 13.73
CA VAL A 352 -5.52 -18.96 12.56
C VAL A 352 -4.56 -18.58 11.46
N GLU A 353 -3.95 -19.56 10.82
CA GLU A 353 -3.31 -19.35 9.53
C GLU A 353 -4.31 -19.71 8.45
N VAL A 354 -4.73 -18.74 7.65
CA VAL A 354 -5.44 -19.02 6.41
C VAL A 354 -4.38 -19.01 5.32
N VAL A 355 -4.17 -20.14 4.64
CA VAL A 355 -3.24 -20.22 3.50
C VAL A 355 -3.62 -19.11 2.51
N PRO A 356 -2.77 -18.09 2.30
CA PRO A 356 -3.21 -16.84 1.68
C PRO A 356 -3.81 -17.06 0.31
N LEU A 357 -5.03 -16.56 0.11
CA LEU A 357 -5.69 -16.61 -1.18
C LEU A 357 -5.05 -15.56 -2.09
N ARG A 358 -5.22 -15.72 -3.40
CA ARG A 358 -4.60 -14.81 -4.36
C ARG A 358 -4.89 -13.34 -4.08
N ASP A 359 -6.14 -13.00 -3.77
CA ASP A 359 -6.65 -11.63 -3.63
C ASP A 359 -6.90 -11.23 -2.16
N HIS A 360 -6.49 -12.07 -1.20
CA HIS A 360 -6.42 -11.80 0.24
C HIS A 360 -7.71 -11.33 0.94
N TRP A 361 -8.88 -11.69 0.43
CA TRP A 361 -10.16 -11.32 1.04
C TRP A 361 -10.42 -12.00 2.40
N GLU A 362 -9.70 -13.07 2.73
CA GLU A 362 -9.65 -13.64 4.09
C GLU A 362 -9.15 -12.62 5.11
N SER A 363 -8.28 -11.69 4.70
CA SER A 363 -7.79 -10.60 5.54
C SER A 363 -8.88 -9.58 5.87
N VAL A 364 -9.98 -9.56 5.11
CA VAL A 364 -11.17 -8.75 5.41
C VAL A 364 -12.14 -9.58 6.24
N TYR A 365 -12.58 -10.73 5.72
CA TYR A 365 -13.76 -11.43 6.24
C TYR A 365 -13.46 -12.40 7.38
N VAL A 366 -12.30 -13.07 7.37
CA VAL A 366 -11.92 -14.01 8.44
C VAL A 366 -11.26 -13.26 9.59
N ALA A 367 -10.39 -12.30 9.26
CA ALA A 367 -9.68 -11.47 10.24
C ALA A 367 -10.61 -10.63 11.14
N ASP A 368 -11.82 -10.35 10.66
CA ASP A 368 -12.87 -9.67 11.43
C ASP A 368 -13.32 -10.48 12.66
N GLN A 369 -13.22 -11.81 12.58
CA GLN A 369 -13.78 -12.73 13.57
C GLN A 369 -12.69 -13.38 14.41
N VAL A 370 -11.54 -13.67 13.81
CA VAL A 370 -10.39 -14.28 14.49
C VAL A 370 -9.08 -13.64 14.03
N PRO A 371 -8.06 -13.53 14.91
CA PRO A 371 -6.76 -13.04 14.50
C PRO A 371 -6.06 -14.03 13.55
N LEU A 372 -5.51 -13.51 12.46
CA LEU A 372 -4.74 -14.26 11.49
C LEU A 372 -3.23 -14.18 11.77
N ALA A 373 -2.52 -15.27 11.48
CA ALA A 373 -1.05 -15.30 11.50
C ALA A 373 -0.46 -14.54 10.31
N ARG A 374 -1.04 -14.68 9.13
CA ARG A 374 -0.76 -13.82 7.98
C ARG A 374 -2.01 -13.13 7.47
N GLY A 375 -1.84 -11.90 7.01
CA GLY A 375 -2.89 -11.11 6.36
C GLY A 375 -2.35 -10.44 5.10
N TRP A 376 -2.74 -9.19 4.85
CA TRP A 376 -2.25 -8.43 3.71
C TRP A 376 -1.45 -7.18 4.10
N GLU A 377 -0.13 -7.33 4.10
CA GLU A 377 0.85 -6.27 3.91
C GLU A 377 2.17 -6.91 3.51
N ARG A 378 2.48 -6.90 2.21
CA ARG A 378 3.60 -7.67 1.66
C ARG A 378 4.94 -7.36 2.34
N GLN A 379 5.16 -6.11 2.72
CA GLN A 379 6.37 -5.65 3.39
C GLN A 379 6.53 -6.33 4.75
N VAL A 380 5.47 -6.35 5.55
CA VAL A 380 5.43 -6.96 6.88
C VAL A 380 5.53 -8.47 6.77
N ASP A 381 4.81 -9.06 5.82
CA ASP A 381 4.84 -10.51 5.61
C ASP A 381 6.23 -11.03 5.22
N THR A 382 6.92 -10.29 4.34
CA THR A 382 8.28 -10.68 3.92
C THR A 382 9.29 -10.58 5.08
N ASP A 383 9.07 -9.65 6.02
CA ASP A 383 9.92 -9.43 7.18
C ASP A 383 9.69 -10.48 8.26
N ARG A 384 8.42 -10.67 8.65
CA ARG A 384 8.03 -11.57 9.76
C ARG A 384 7.95 -13.04 9.34
N ASN A 385 7.69 -13.31 8.07
CA ASN A 385 7.42 -14.64 7.55
C ASN A 385 8.33 -14.98 6.36
N ALA A 386 9.61 -14.57 6.44
CA ALA A 386 10.59 -14.69 5.37
C ALA A 386 10.76 -16.12 4.80
N LEU A 387 10.40 -17.16 5.55
CA LEU A 387 10.47 -18.56 5.11
C LEU A 387 9.59 -18.86 3.87
N PHE A 388 8.44 -18.19 3.72
CA PHE A 388 7.55 -18.37 2.55
C PHE A 388 8.05 -17.67 1.28
N TYR A 389 9.11 -16.88 1.41
CA TYR A 389 9.72 -16.12 0.32
C TYR A 389 11.02 -16.75 -0.18
N ARG A 390 11.37 -17.94 0.30
CA ARG A 390 12.51 -18.75 -0.15
C ARG A 390 12.06 -19.71 -1.26
N ASP A 391 13.02 -20.35 -1.93
CA ASP A 391 12.73 -21.27 -3.03
C ASP A 391 12.04 -22.57 -2.57
N ALA A 392 12.29 -23.01 -1.33
CA ALA A 392 11.68 -24.22 -0.76
C ALA A 392 11.23 -24.01 0.68
N LEU A 393 10.06 -24.56 1.01
CA LEU A 393 9.48 -24.61 2.35
C LEU A 393 9.52 -26.05 2.87
N SER A 394 10.24 -26.29 3.96
CA SER A 394 10.28 -27.61 4.59
C SER A 394 9.10 -27.81 5.58
N PRO A 395 8.59 -29.04 5.75
CA PRO A 395 7.56 -29.32 6.76
C PRO A 395 8.00 -28.94 8.18
N GLN A 396 9.27 -29.18 8.52
CA GLN A 396 9.82 -28.89 9.84
C GLN A 396 9.84 -27.38 10.13
N ASP A 397 10.33 -26.57 9.18
CA ASP A 397 10.35 -25.11 9.33
C ASP A 397 8.94 -24.54 9.42
N TYR A 398 8.00 -25.11 8.65
CA TYR A 398 6.60 -24.71 8.67
C TYR A 398 5.96 -24.96 10.06
N VAL A 399 6.13 -26.17 10.61
CA VAL A 399 5.61 -26.51 11.94
C VAL A 399 6.27 -25.68 13.04
N ALA A 400 7.57 -25.42 12.95
CA ALA A 400 8.27 -24.54 13.88
C ALA A 400 7.70 -23.12 13.82
N TRP A 401 7.41 -22.60 12.63
CA TRP A 401 6.78 -21.30 12.45
C TRP A 401 5.36 -21.24 12.99
N LEU A 402 4.52 -22.26 12.75
CA LEU A 402 3.17 -22.36 13.30
C LEU A 402 3.19 -22.27 14.83
N ARG A 403 4.10 -23.02 15.47
CA ARG A 403 4.27 -23.00 16.93
C ARG A 403 4.80 -21.65 17.43
N ALA A 404 5.81 -21.08 16.79
CA ALA A 404 6.38 -19.79 17.18
C ALA A 404 5.34 -18.65 17.12
N ASN A 405 4.43 -18.70 16.14
CA ASN A 405 3.41 -17.69 15.92
C ASN A 405 2.08 -17.97 16.64
N ALA A 406 2.02 -18.98 17.51
CA ALA A 406 0.82 -19.37 18.25
C ALA A 406 -0.37 -19.79 17.38
N VAL A 407 -0.10 -20.37 16.21
CA VAL A 407 -1.15 -20.82 15.29
C VAL A 407 -1.81 -22.07 15.85
N SER A 408 -3.11 -21.96 16.11
CA SER A 408 -3.94 -23.05 16.62
C SER A 408 -4.61 -23.84 15.49
N TYR A 409 -4.93 -23.15 14.39
CA TYR A 409 -5.59 -23.76 13.24
C TYR A 409 -4.97 -23.30 11.92
N VAL A 410 -4.95 -24.19 10.94
CA VAL A 410 -4.62 -23.89 9.54
C VAL A 410 -5.87 -24.13 8.69
N ALA A 411 -6.29 -23.12 7.93
CA ALA A 411 -7.40 -23.21 7.01
C ALA A 411 -6.89 -23.08 5.56
N ILE A 412 -7.39 -23.94 4.68
CA ILE A 412 -7.06 -23.92 3.26
C ILE A 412 -8.33 -24.11 2.42
N ALA A 413 -8.44 -23.38 1.32
CA ALA A 413 -9.46 -23.59 0.30
C ALA A 413 -8.83 -24.28 -0.92
N PRO A 414 -8.90 -25.63 -1.05
CA PRO A 414 -8.11 -26.38 -2.03
C PRO A 414 -8.37 -26.01 -3.49
N ALA A 415 -9.60 -25.58 -3.81
CA ALA A 415 -9.99 -25.18 -5.16
C ALA A 415 -9.67 -23.71 -5.48
N ALA A 416 -9.33 -22.90 -4.47
CA ALA A 416 -9.02 -21.49 -4.67
C ALA A 416 -7.58 -21.31 -5.14
N VAL A 417 -7.33 -20.23 -5.89
CA VAL A 417 -5.97 -19.91 -6.34
C VAL A 417 -5.21 -19.28 -5.17
N PRO A 418 -4.08 -19.87 -4.71
CA PRO A 418 -3.29 -19.28 -3.64
C PRO A 418 -2.50 -18.06 -4.12
N ASP A 419 -2.10 -17.21 -3.19
CA ASP A 419 -1.06 -16.21 -3.42
C ASP A 419 0.20 -16.87 -3.98
N ARG A 420 0.94 -16.15 -4.83
CA ARG A 420 2.17 -16.69 -5.43
C ARG A 420 3.19 -17.18 -4.40
N TYR A 421 3.24 -16.58 -3.21
CA TYR A 421 4.14 -16.96 -2.11
C TYR A 421 3.47 -17.93 -1.11
N ALA A 422 2.20 -18.26 -1.31
CA ALA A 422 1.47 -19.30 -0.59
C ALA A 422 1.42 -20.63 -1.37
N ARG A 423 1.87 -20.68 -2.63
CA ARG A 423 1.86 -21.93 -3.44
C ARG A 423 2.62 -23.07 -2.78
N GLY A 424 3.80 -22.79 -2.23
CA GLY A 424 4.62 -23.80 -1.55
C GLY A 424 3.95 -24.35 -0.30
N GLU A 425 3.36 -23.48 0.51
CA GLU A 425 2.58 -23.88 1.68
C GLU A 425 1.29 -24.62 1.30
N SER A 426 0.55 -24.14 0.30
CA SER A 426 -0.65 -24.81 -0.20
C SER A 426 -0.34 -26.24 -0.62
N ALA A 427 0.75 -26.45 -1.38
CA ALA A 427 1.21 -27.78 -1.74
C ALA A 427 1.60 -28.61 -0.52
N LEU A 428 2.32 -28.03 0.45
CA LEU A 428 2.74 -28.69 1.68
C LEU A 428 1.54 -29.19 2.50
N VAL A 429 0.55 -28.32 2.74
CA VAL A 429 -0.66 -28.64 3.52
C VAL A 429 -1.49 -29.72 2.80
N LEU A 430 -1.65 -29.62 1.48
CA LEU A 430 -2.41 -30.60 0.69
C LEU A 430 -1.71 -31.97 0.57
N ASN A 431 -0.38 -32.00 0.57
CA ASN A 431 0.40 -33.24 0.57
C ASN A 431 0.43 -33.93 1.95
N GLY A 432 0.02 -33.22 3.00
CA GLY A 432 -0.08 -33.72 4.36
C GLY A 432 1.15 -33.36 5.21
N VAL A 433 0.88 -32.79 6.38
CA VAL A 433 1.86 -32.52 7.43
C VAL A 433 1.40 -33.28 8.68
N PRO A 434 2.22 -34.17 9.28
CA PRO A 434 1.79 -35.02 10.40
C PRO A 434 1.21 -34.23 11.59
N GLU A 435 1.71 -33.01 11.82
CA GLU A 435 1.25 -32.17 12.92
C GLU A 435 -0.08 -31.46 12.64
N LEU A 436 -0.62 -31.54 11.42
CA LEU A 436 -1.91 -30.97 11.04
C LEU A 436 -2.99 -32.04 11.03
N ARG A 437 -3.87 -32.01 12.04
CA ARG A 437 -5.01 -32.93 12.13
C ARG A 437 -6.24 -32.29 11.52
N GLU A 438 -6.81 -32.88 10.47
CA GLU A 438 -8.09 -32.39 9.90
C GLU A 438 -9.20 -32.53 10.94
N VAL A 439 -9.87 -31.43 11.25
CA VAL A 439 -10.93 -31.37 12.27
C VAL A 439 -12.28 -30.94 11.71
N TRP A 440 -12.30 -30.35 10.52
CA TRP A 440 -13.52 -29.96 9.81
C TRP A 440 -13.23 -29.76 8.32
N ARG A 441 -14.25 -30.00 7.50
CA ARG A 441 -14.24 -29.73 6.05
C ARG A 441 -15.65 -29.46 5.55
N ASP A 442 -15.75 -28.67 4.50
CA ASP A 442 -16.93 -28.57 3.64
C ASP A 442 -16.50 -28.61 2.16
N ASP A 443 -17.39 -28.18 1.25
CA ASP A 443 -17.13 -28.16 -0.18
C ASP A 443 -16.07 -27.13 -0.61
N THR A 444 -15.74 -26.16 0.26
CA THR A 444 -14.83 -25.04 -0.03
C THR A 444 -13.54 -25.12 0.77
N TRP A 445 -13.63 -25.44 2.06
CA TRP A 445 -12.58 -25.29 3.05
C TRP A 445 -12.23 -26.61 3.72
N ARG A 446 -10.96 -26.73 4.11
CA ARG A 446 -10.48 -27.72 5.07
C ARG A 446 -9.82 -26.98 6.22
N LEU A 447 -10.12 -27.42 7.44
CA LEU A 447 -9.59 -26.87 8.68
C LEU A 447 -8.79 -27.92 9.43
N TYR A 448 -7.55 -27.58 9.74
CA TYR A 448 -6.61 -28.42 10.45
C TYR A 448 -6.29 -27.81 11.82
N GLU A 449 -6.28 -28.63 12.86
CA GLU A 449 -5.76 -28.26 14.18
C GLU A 449 -4.26 -28.55 14.23
N VAL A 450 -3.49 -27.60 14.76
CA VAL A 450 -2.05 -27.74 14.92
C VAL A 450 -1.74 -28.50 16.22
N THR A 451 -1.21 -29.71 16.09
CA THR A 451 -0.83 -30.52 17.25
C THR A 451 0.38 -29.93 17.99
N GLY A 452 0.25 -29.78 19.30
CA GLY A 452 1.25 -29.11 20.13
C GLY A 452 1.41 -27.62 19.82
N ALA A 453 0.33 -26.94 19.40
CA ALA A 453 0.31 -25.49 19.26
C ALA A 453 0.71 -24.81 20.58
N GLN A 454 1.60 -23.82 20.49
CA GLN A 454 1.89 -22.94 21.62
C GLN A 454 0.71 -21.98 21.81
N PRO A 455 0.23 -21.75 23.04
CA PRO A 455 -0.92 -20.87 23.26
C PRO A 455 -0.57 -19.41 22.94
N LEU A 456 -1.55 -18.59 22.55
CA LEU A 456 -1.33 -17.15 22.32
C LEU A 456 -0.77 -16.42 23.57
N VAL A 457 -1.14 -16.93 24.75
CA VAL A 457 -0.74 -16.45 26.07
C VAL A 457 -0.05 -17.57 26.83
N SER A 458 1.10 -17.32 27.46
CA SER A 458 1.79 -18.33 28.26
C SER A 458 1.02 -18.71 29.54
N ALA A 459 1.06 -19.99 29.90
CA ALA A 459 0.56 -20.46 31.20
C ALA A 459 1.28 -19.74 32.37
N PRO A 460 0.62 -19.54 33.52
CA PRO A 460 -0.72 -20.03 33.89
C PRO A 460 -1.87 -19.13 33.41
N ALA A 461 -1.60 -18.06 32.66
CA ALA A 461 -2.64 -17.19 32.15
C ALA A 461 -3.47 -17.85 31.04
N GLN A 462 -4.71 -17.40 30.90
CA GLN A 462 -5.69 -17.94 29.96
C GLN A 462 -6.14 -16.84 29.00
N LEU A 463 -6.22 -17.18 27.71
CA LEU A 463 -6.82 -16.32 26.71
C LEU A 463 -8.34 -16.30 26.89
N VAL A 464 -8.91 -15.12 27.10
CA VAL A 464 -10.37 -14.94 27.19
C VAL A 464 -10.95 -14.57 25.84
N ARG A 465 -10.34 -13.60 25.16
CA ARG A 465 -10.79 -13.08 23.86
C ARG A 465 -9.62 -12.54 23.06
N SER A 466 -9.66 -12.71 21.75
CA SER A 466 -8.75 -12.04 20.83
C SER A 466 -9.53 -11.62 19.59
N ASP A 467 -9.43 -10.35 19.23
CA ASP A 467 -10.02 -9.77 18.02
C ASP A 467 -9.08 -8.71 17.44
N ARG A 468 -9.52 -7.97 16.43
CA ARG A 468 -8.73 -6.90 15.80
C ARG A 468 -8.40 -5.74 16.74
N GLY A 469 -9.25 -5.48 17.74
CA GLY A 469 -9.10 -4.37 18.68
C GLY A 469 -8.23 -4.69 19.88
N GLY A 470 -8.00 -5.97 20.19
CA GLY A 470 -7.09 -6.35 21.25
C GLY A 470 -7.18 -7.79 21.75
N VAL A 471 -6.45 -8.05 22.83
CA VAL A 471 -6.36 -9.36 23.48
C VAL A 471 -6.74 -9.22 24.95
N THR A 472 -7.72 -9.98 25.40
CA THR A 472 -8.10 -10.09 26.81
C THR A 472 -7.53 -11.35 27.41
N VAL A 473 -6.81 -11.20 28.51
CA VAL A 473 -6.09 -12.25 29.22
C VAL A 473 -6.56 -12.30 30.67
N ARG A 474 -6.82 -13.51 31.17
CA ARG A 474 -7.07 -13.75 32.61
C ARG A 474 -5.81 -14.33 33.24
N VAL A 475 -5.31 -13.65 34.26
CA VAL A 475 -4.06 -13.97 34.94
C VAL A 475 -4.40 -14.44 36.35
N PRO A 476 -4.23 -15.73 36.69
CA PRO A 476 -4.64 -16.27 37.99
C PRO A 476 -3.65 -15.97 39.11
N LEU A 477 -2.41 -15.62 38.78
CA LEU A 477 -1.33 -15.34 39.72
C LEU A 477 -0.53 -14.13 39.22
N GLY A 478 -0.15 -13.21 40.11
CA GLY A 478 0.70 -12.07 39.78
C GLY A 478 2.09 -12.51 39.34
N ARG A 479 2.24 -12.81 38.05
CA ARG A 479 3.47 -13.24 37.38
C ARG A 479 3.49 -12.65 35.98
N ASP A 480 4.69 -12.56 35.42
CA ASP A 480 4.87 -12.11 34.05
C ASP A 480 4.26 -13.11 33.07
N VAL A 481 3.60 -12.58 32.05
CA VAL A 481 2.85 -13.34 31.05
C VAL A 481 3.31 -12.93 29.67
N LEU A 482 3.79 -13.90 28.89
CA LEU A 482 4.10 -13.69 27.48
C LEU A 482 2.81 -13.70 26.66
N VAL A 483 2.56 -12.61 25.95
CA VAL A 483 1.48 -12.49 24.95
C VAL A 483 2.14 -12.43 23.58
N ARG A 484 1.87 -13.40 22.71
CA ARG A 484 2.47 -13.52 21.36
C ARG A 484 1.86 -12.52 20.36
N VAL A 485 1.79 -11.27 20.77
CA VAL A 485 1.52 -10.06 19.98
C VAL A 485 2.83 -9.28 19.91
N HIS A 486 3.20 -8.80 18.73
CA HIS A 486 4.45 -8.06 18.57
C HIS A 486 4.45 -6.78 19.40
N TRP A 487 5.57 -6.55 20.07
CA TRP A 487 5.79 -5.34 20.83
C TRP A 487 5.60 -4.10 19.96
N SER A 488 4.87 -3.14 20.50
CA SER A 488 4.76 -1.79 19.93
C SER A 488 4.69 -0.76 21.04
N ARG A 489 5.35 0.38 20.79
CA ARG A 489 5.29 1.56 21.68
C ARG A 489 3.85 2.03 21.91
N TRP A 490 2.95 1.72 20.97
CA TRP A 490 1.55 2.12 21.00
C TRP A 490 0.62 1.13 21.71
N LEU A 491 1.14 -0.01 22.16
CA LEU A 491 0.34 -0.94 22.96
C LEU A 491 -0.08 -0.30 24.28
N SER A 492 -1.32 -0.51 24.66
CA SER A 492 -1.92 -0.01 25.88
C SER A 492 -2.50 -1.16 26.67
N LEU A 493 -2.49 -1.02 27.98
CA LEU A 493 -3.01 -2.02 28.89
C LEU A 493 -4.12 -1.41 29.73
N ALA A 494 -5.26 -2.07 29.77
CA ALA A 494 -6.30 -1.83 30.75
C ALA A 494 -6.31 -3.00 31.75
N GLY A 495 -6.23 -2.69 33.05
CA GLY A 495 -6.22 -3.68 34.13
C GLY A 495 -5.54 -3.14 35.39
N PRO A 496 -5.60 -3.89 36.51
CA PRO A 496 -5.05 -3.45 37.79
C PRO A 496 -3.50 -3.54 37.83
N ALA A 497 -2.84 -2.44 38.22
CA ALA A 497 -1.41 -2.36 38.58
C ALA A 497 -0.46 -3.27 37.76
N ALA A 498 -0.44 -3.07 36.44
CA ALA A 498 0.39 -3.82 35.51
C ALA A 498 1.01 -2.88 34.46
N CYS A 499 2.09 -3.34 33.85
CA CYS A 499 2.77 -2.62 32.77
C CYS A 499 3.18 -3.60 31.66
N LEU A 500 3.43 -3.04 30.48
CA LEU A 500 3.89 -3.82 29.33
C LEU A 500 5.37 -3.56 29.08
N THR A 501 6.10 -4.58 28.68
CA THR A 501 7.49 -4.45 28.20
C THR A 501 7.74 -5.33 26.98
N ALA A 502 8.86 -5.10 26.30
CA ALA A 502 9.28 -5.93 25.18
C ALA A 502 9.75 -7.29 25.70
N GLY A 503 9.11 -8.35 25.24
CA GLY A 503 9.47 -9.73 25.54
C GLY A 503 10.48 -10.32 24.56
N PRO A 504 10.84 -11.61 24.74
CA PRO A 504 11.69 -12.33 23.80
C PRO A 504 11.09 -12.37 22.39
N ASP A 505 11.96 -12.45 21.39
CA ASP A 505 11.60 -12.55 19.96
C ASP A 505 10.70 -11.41 19.44
N GLY A 506 10.69 -10.27 20.14
CA GLY A 506 9.87 -9.11 19.78
C GLY A 506 8.39 -9.27 20.14
N TRP A 507 8.02 -10.25 20.96
CA TRP A 507 6.69 -10.38 21.56
C TRP A 507 6.47 -9.39 22.69
N THR A 508 5.25 -9.36 23.25
CA THR A 508 4.88 -8.47 24.35
C THR A 508 4.85 -9.26 25.65
N GLU A 509 5.52 -8.75 26.68
CA GLU A 509 5.41 -9.29 28.03
C GLU A 509 4.53 -8.37 28.89
N LEU A 510 3.56 -8.98 29.55
CA LEU A 510 2.66 -8.35 30.50
C LEU A 510 3.20 -8.62 31.91
N ARG A 511 3.64 -7.57 32.62
CA ARG A 511 4.09 -7.69 34.02
C ARG A 511 2.96 -7.43 34.98
N VAL A 512 2.64 -8.44 35.77
CA VAL A 512 1.44 -8.47 36.61
C VAL A 512 1.81 -8.69 38.06
N THR A 513 1.30 -7.83 38.94
CA THR A 513 1.48 -7.97 40.39
C THR A 513 0.27 -8.60 41.09
N THR A 514 -0.91 -8.53 40.48
CA THR A 514 -2.18 -8.99 41.07
C THR A 514 -2.95 -9.90 40.11
N PRO A 515 -3.62 -10.96 40.60
CA PRO A 515 -4.54 -11.73 39.77
C PRO A 515 -5.66 -10.86 39.20
N GLY A 516 -6.09 -11.11 37.97
CA GLY A 516 -7.16 -10.34 37.36
C GLY A 516 -7.30 -10.53 35.85
N GLU A 517 -8.19 -9.74 35.27
CA GLU A 517 -8.34 -9.64 33.81
C GLU A 517 -7.65 -8.39 33.28
N TYR A 518 -6.93 -8.59 32.17
CA TYR A 518 -6.11 -7.59 31.52
C TYR A 518 -6.48 -7.52 30.06
N ARG A 519 -6.68 -6.31 29.53
CA ARG A 519 -6.95 -6.09 28.11
C ARG A 519 -5.81 -5.32 27.47
N LEU A 520 -5.08 -6.00 26.60
CA LEU A 520 -4.10 -5.41 25.69
C LEU A 520 -4.84 -4.79 24.50
N THR A 521 -4.61 -3.51 24.27
CA THR A 521 -5.20 -2.70 23.18
C THR A 521 -4.12 -1.80 22.57
N SER A 522 -4.49 -0.83 21.72
CA SER A 522 -3.55 0.16 21.21
C SER A 522 -4.12 1.59 21.28
N SER A 523 -3.25 2.57 21.53
CA SER A 523 -3.62 3.98 21.66
C SER A 523 -2.43 4.89 21.30
N LEU A 524 -2.74 6.06 20.74
CA LEU A 524 -1.76 7.16 20.53
C LEU A 524 -1.29 7.79 21.85
N ARG A 525 -1.99 7.51 22.95
CA ARG A 525 -1.57 7.85 24.32
C ARG A 525 -1.41 6.54 25.08
N PRO A 526 -0.28 5.83 24.87
CA PRO A 526 -0.11 4.51 25.45
C PRO A 526 -0.08 4.57 26.97
N GLY A 527 -0.62 3.52 27.59
CA GLY A 527 -0.58 3.34 29.05
C GLY A 527 0.83 3.04 29.59
N PRO A 528 0.95 2.75 30.89
CA PRO A 528 2.23 2.54 31.56
C PRO A 528 3.07 1.43 30.91
N LYS A 529 4.35 1.73 30.70
CA LYS A 529 5.38 0.80 30.25
C LYS A 529 6.34 0.49 31.40
N CYS A 530 6.83 -0.74 31.44
CA CYS A 530 8.06 -1.07 32.15
C CYS A 530 9.22 -0.86 31.16
#